data_AF-A0A7D5RTK5-F1
#
_entry.id   AF-A0A7D5RTK5-F1
#
_cell.length_a   1.000
_cell.length_b   1.000
_cell.length_c   1.000
_cell.angle_alpha   90.00
_cell.angle_beta   90.00
_cell.angle_gamma   90.00
#
_symmetry.space_group_name_H-M   'P 1'
#
loop_
_entity.id
_entity.type
_entity.pdbx_description
1 polymer ?
#
loop_
_entity_poly.entity_id
_entity_poly.type
_entity_poly.pdbx_seq_one_letter_code
_entity_poly.pdbx_strand_id
1 'polypeptide(L)' 'MARLEKGGIIISHRKGKTLLYQFNPGYPFLKELKSFLERAYDGFPQDIRDKYYEQMTRKRPRRIGKPL' A
#
# COMPACT_ATOMS: atom_id res chain seq x y z
N MET A 1 4.94 8.81 8.89
CA MET A 1 3.49 8.55 9.05
C MET A 1 2.76 9.68 9.78
N ALA A 2 3.37 10.33 10.78
CA ALA A 2 2.75 11.43 11.53
C ALA A 2 2.06 12.54 10.69
N ARG A 3 2.61 12.93 9.52
CA ARG A 3 1.97 13.91 8.64
C ARG A 3 0.65 13.42 8.02
N LEU A 4 0.58 12.15 7.63
CA LEU A 4 -0.61 11.54 7.03
C LEU A 4 -1.68 11.22 8.08
N GLU A 5 -1.25 10.87 9.30
CA GLU A 5 -2.14 10.73 10.46
C GLU A 5 -2.74 12.07 10.86
N LYS A 6 -1.93 13.13 10.93
CA LYS A 6 -2.41 14.50 11.20
C LYS A 6 -3.39 14.99 10.12
N GLY A 7 -3.17 14.58 8.87
CA GLY A 7 -4.10 14.85 7.76
C GLY A 7 -5.35 13.97 7.75
N GLY A 8 -5.49 13.03 8.69
CA GLY A 8 -6.65 12.12 8.77
C GLY A 8 -6.76 11.10 7.64
N ILE A 9 -5.71 10.96 6.81
CA ILE A 9 -5.70 10.06 5.64
C ILE A 9 -5.48 8.61 6.09
N ILE A 10 -4.65 8.42 7.11
CA ILE A 10 -4.38 7.12 7.71
C ILE A 10 -4.67 7.15 9.21
N ILE A 11 -5.08 6.02 9.74
CA ILE A 11 -5.20 5.78 11.17
C ILE A 11 -4.25 4.67 11.57
N SER A 12 -3.76 4.73 12.80
CA SER A 12 -2.90 3.71 13.38
C SER A 12 -3.60 2.97 14.51
N HIS A 13 -3.34 1.68 14.63
CA HIS A 13 -3.77 0.87 15.77
C HIS A 13 -2.64 -0.07 16.22
N ARG A 14 -2.50 -0.26 17.53
CA ARG A 14 -1.47 -1.16 18.09
C ARG A 14 -1.96 -2.61 18.05
N LYS A 15 -1.10 -3.51 17.57
CA LYS A 15 -1.25 -4.96 17.68
C LYS A 15 0.00 -5.51 18.37
N GLY A 16 -0.08 -5.65 19.69
CA GLY A 16 1.07 -5.97 20.54
C GLY A 16 2.11 -4.84 20.51
N LYS A 17 3.35 -5.17 20.14
CA LYS A 17 4.44 -4.19 19.94
C LYS A 17 4.43 -3.52 18.56
N THR A 18 3.60 -3.97 17.62
CA THR A 18 3.57 -3.46 16.25
C THR A 18 2.49 -2.39 16.09
N LEU A 19 2.84 -1.27 15.47
CA LEU A 19 1.88 -0.23 15.08
C LEU A 19 1.45 -0.46 13.63
N LEU A 20 0.18 -0.80 13.44
CA LEU A 20 -0.39 -1.05 12.11
C LEU A 20 -1.05 0.22 11.61
N TYR A 21 -0.82 0.55 10.35
CA TYR A 21 -1.42 1.70 9.67
C TYR A 21 -2.43 1.20 8.65
N GLN A 22 -3.56 1.88 8.57
CA GLN A 22 -4.60 1.65 7.57
C GLN A 22 -5.11 2.98 7.05
N PHE A 23 -5.67 2.99 5.84
CA PHE A 23 -6.43 4.14 5.38
C PHE A 23 -7.62 4.39 6.31
N ASN A 24 -7.89 5.65 6.59
CA ASN A 24 -9.04 6.06 7.35
C ASN A 24 -10.31 5.86 6.50
N PRO A 25 -11.22 4.93 6.85
CA PRO A 25 -12.45 4.73 6.09
C PRO A 25 -13.38 5.95 6.12
N GLY A 26 -13.24 6.81 7.14
CA GLY A 26 -13.98 8.07 7.26
C GLY A 26 -13.34 9.24 6.51
N TYR A 27 -12.25 9.03 5.76
CA TYR A 27 -11.64 10.11 4.98
C TYR A 27 -12.51 10.42 3.75
N PRO A 28 -13.04 11.66 3.62
CA PRO A 28 -14.04 11.99 2.59
C PRO A 28 -13.55 11.74 1.16
N PHE A 29 -12.27 12.03 0.90
CA PHE A 29 -11.67 11.93 -0.42
C PHE A 29 -10.91 10.61 -0.65
N LEU A 30 -11.21 9.56 0.12
CA LEU A 30 -10.46 8.30 0.03
C LEU A 30 -10.60 7.65 -1.35
N LYS A 31 -11.79 7.74 -1.93
CA LYS A 31 -12.09 7.16 -3.25
C LYS A 31 -11.33 7.92 -4.35
N GLU A 32 -11.39 9.25 -4.33
CA GLU A 32 -10.67 10.11 -5.28
C GLU A 32 -9.15 9.95 -5.14
N LEU A 33 -8.64 9.84 -3.91
CA LEU A 33 -7.21 9.60 -3.66
C LEU A 33 -6.76 8.28 -4.27
N LYS A 34 -7.53 7.20 -4.09
CA LYS A 34 -7.24 5.90 -4.72
C LYS A 34 -7.25 5.98 -6.24
N SER A 35 -8.27 6.61 -6.82
CA SER A 35 -8.37 6.80 -8.26
C SER A 35 -7.24 7.68 -8.82
N PHE A 36 -6.78 8.67 -8.06
CA PHE A 36 -5.64 9.49 -8.44
C PHE A 36 -4.35 8.68 -8.45
N LEU A 37 -4.10 7.88 -7.41
CA LEU A 37 -2.92 7.01 -7.33
C LEU A 37 -2.90 5.96 -8.44
N GLU A 38 -4.05 5.40 -8.79
CA GLU A 38 -4.20 4.47 -9.90
C GLU A 38 -3.84 5.14 -11.23
N ARG A 39 -4.40 6.32 -11.52
CA ARG A 39 -4.05 7.06 -12.74
C ARG A 39 -2.58 7.50 -12.79
N ALA A 40 -2.03 7.90 -11.65
CA ALA A 40 -0.61 8.23 -11.55
C ALA A 40 0.27 7.00 -11.82
N TYR A 41 -0.15 5.84 -11.33
CA TYR A 41 0.49 4.56 -11.63
C TYR A 41 0.43 4.24 -13.13
N ASP A 42 -0.73 4.44 -13.75
CA ASP A 42 -0.93 4.29 -15.20
C ASP A 42 -0.19 5.33 -16.05
N GLY A 43 0.31 6.40 -15.44
CA GLY A 43 1.18 7.36 -16.10
C GLY A 43 2.64 6.93 -16.18
N PHE A 44 3.08 5.93 -15.41
CA PHE A 44 4.49 5.56 -15.40
C PHE A 44 4.90 4.76 -16.65
N PRO A 45 6.11 5.00 -17.21
CA PRO A 45 6.69 4.13 -18.23
C PRO A 45 6.84 2.69 -17.74
N GLN A 46 6.73 1.72 -18.66
CA GLN A 46 6.79 0.29 -18.35
C GLN A 46 8.06 -0.08 -17.57
N ASP A 47 9.22 0.43 -17.99
CA ASP A 47 10.52 0.19 -17.33
C ASP A 47 10.51 0.53 -15.82
N ILE A 48 9.85 1.63 -15.45
CA ILE A 48 9.71 2.05 -14.05
C ILE A 48 8.72 1.15 -13.30
N ARG A 49 7.61 0.76 -13.94
CA ARG A 49 6.63 -0.14 -13.32
C ARG A 49 7.25 -1.50 -13.03
N ASP A 50 7.90 -2.11 -14.02
CA ASP A 50 8.58 -3.40 -13.90
C ASP A 50 9.68 -3.38 -12.83
N LYS A 51 10.47 -2.29 -12.79
CA LYS A 51 11.58 -2.18 -11.85
C LYS A 51 11.16 -2.01 -10.40
N TYR A 52 10.09 -1.26 -10.12
CA TYR A 52 9.75 -0.87 -8.74
C TYR A 52 8.46 -1.50 -8.20
N TYR A 53 7.48 -1.77 -9.06
CA TYR A 53 6.12 -2.12 -8.65
C TYR A 53 5.71 -3.52 -9.09
N GLU A 54 6.04 -3.92 -10.32
CA GLU A 54 5.64 -5.21 -10.93
C GLU A 54 6.69 -6.30 -10.78
N GLN A 55 7.76 -6.06 -10.00
CA GLN A 55 8.80 -7.06 -9.72
C GLN A 55 8.18 -8.40 -9.29
N MET A 56 8.13 -9.33 -10.24
CA MET A 56 7.60 -10.69 -10.13
C MET A 56 8.47 -11.59 -9.23
N THR A 57 9.56 -11.05 -8.67
CA THR A 57 10.45 -11.78 -7.77
C THR A 57 9.72 -12.01 -6.44
N ARG A 58 9.33 -13.25 -6.16
CA ARG A 58 8.83 -13.68 -4.84
C ARG A 58 9.77 -13.19 -3.74
N LYS A 59 9.41 -12.09 -3.06
CA LYS A 59 10.21 -11.54 -1.94
C LYS A 59 10.07 -12.35 -0.66
N ARG A 60 9.13 -13.32 -0.62
CA ARG A 60 8.86 -14.16 0.56
C ARG A 60 9.00 -15.63 0.20
N PRO A 61 9.73 -16.43 1.00
CA PRO A 61 9.83 -17.86 0.81
C PRO A 61 8.45 -18.52 0.91
N ARG A 62 8.26 -19.61 0.14
CA ARG A 62 7.02 -20.40 0.20
C ARG A 62 6.95 -21.03 1.60
N ARG A 63 5.85 -20.83 2.33
CA ARG A 63 5.63 -21.48 3.62
C ARG A 63 5.75 -23.00 3.43
N ILE A 64 6.52 -23.66 4.28
CA ILE A 64 6.73 -25.12 4.27
C ILE A 64 5.36 -25.82 4.30
N GLY A 65 5.14 -26.78 3.40
CA GLY A 65 3.95 -27.64 3.37
C GLY A 65 2.81 -27.23 2.41
N LYS A 66 3.00 -26.26 1.50
CA LYS A 66 1.98 -25.95 0.48
C LYS A 66 2.11 -26.88 -0.74
N PRO A 67 1.01 -27.53 -1.21
CA PRO A 67 1.03 -28.33 -2.44
C PRO A 67 1.37 -27.46 -3.66
N LEU A 68 1.93 -28.12 -4.68
CA LEU A 68 2.37 -27.50 -5.94
C LEU A 68 1.19 -27.10 -6.82
#